data_AF-A0A837BUB4-F1
#
_entry.id   AF-A0A837BUB4-F1
#
_cell.length_a   1.000
_cell.length_b   1.000
_cell.length_c   1.000
_cell.angle_alpha   90.00
_cell.angle_beta   90.00
_cell.angle_gamma   90.00
#
_symmetry.space_group_name_H-M   'P 1'
#
loop_
_entity.id
_entity.type
_entity.pdbx_description
1 polymer ?
#
loop_
_entity_poly.entity_id
_entity_poly.type
_entity_poly.pdbx_seq_one_letter_code
_entity_poly.pdbx_strand_id
1 'polypeptide(L)' 'MLADEATSSLDTKLSRKIHATFLKEFSGTVIEVAHHISTEEATMFDRKIDLEANKKSI' A
#
# COMPACT_ATOMS: atom_id res chain seq x y z
N MET A 1 -2.50 -3.03 11.65
CA MET A 1 -1.06 -3.23 11.40
C MET A 1 -0.54 -2.00 10.66
N LEU A 2 0.67 -1.55 11.00
CA LEU A 2 1.36 -0.47 10.27
C LEU A 2 2.54 -1.10 9.52
N ALA A 3 2.62 -0.87 8.21
CA ALA A 3 3.67 -1.38 7.35
C ALA A 3 4.34 -0.20 6.64
N ASP A 4 5.66 -0.03 6.84
CA ASP A 4 6.44 1.04 6.23
C ASP A 4 7.38 0.43 5.18
N GLU A 5 7.23 0.85 3.93
CA GLU A 5 8.01 0.37 2.78
C GLU A 5 8.04 -1.15 2.57
N ALA A 6 7.02 -1.88 3.03
CA ALA A 6 7.01 -3.35 3.08
C ALA A 6 7.22 -4.04 1.72
N THR A 7 6.99 -3.32 0.62
CA THR A 7 7.08 -3.83 -0.75
C THR A 7 8.15 -3.15 -1.61
N SER A 8 8.89 -2.19 -1.04
CA SER A 8 9.87 -1.34 -1.78
C SER A 8 11.01 -2.12 -2.45
N SER A 9 11.38 -3.28 -1.89
CA SER A 9 12.45 -4.16 -2.42
C SER A 9 11.93 -5.44 -3.09
N LEU A 10 10.61 -5.59 -3.26
CA LEU A 10 10.00 -6.81 -3.78
C LEU A 10 9.66 -6.68 -5.26
N ASP A 11 9.87 -7.75 -6.03
CA ASP A 11 9.34 -7.85 -7.39
C ASP A 11 7.82 -7.65 -7.38
N THR A 12 7.30 -6.95 -8.38
CA THR A 12 5.87 -6.58 -8.48
C THR A 12 4.94 -7.78 -8.35
N LYS A 13 5.35 -8.97 -8.82
CA LYS A 13 4.56 -10.20 -8.70
C LYS A 13 4.51 -10.73 -7.26
N LEU A 14 5.59 -10.57 -6.51
CA LEU A 14 5.70 -10.99 -5.12
C LEU A 14 4.98 -10.00 -4.19
N SER A 15 5.16 -8.71 -4.42
CA SER A 15 4.41 -7.63 -3.74
C SER A 15 2.90 -7.89 -3.79
N ARG A 16 2.37 -8.16 -4.99
CA ARG A 16 0.94 -8.45 -5.17
C ARG A 16 0.46 -9.68 -4.41
N LYS A 17 1.28 -10.75 -4.34
CA LYS A 17 0.91 -11.96 -3.59
C LYS A 17 0.81 -11.66 -2.10
N ILE A 18 1.75 -10.89 -1.57
CA ILE A 18 1.75 -10.50 -0.15
C ILE A 18 0.52 -9.64 0.15
N HIS A 19 0.24 -8.62 -0.67
CA HIS A 19 -0.98 -7.82 -0.53
C HIS A 19 -2.25 -8.68 -0.58
N ALA A 20 -2.36 -9.59 -1.54
CA ALA A 20 -3.55 -10.43 -1.69
C ALA A 20 -3.77 -11.38 -0.51
N THR A 21 -2.71 -11.95 0.07
CA THR A 21 -2.81 -12.80 1.26
C THR A 21 -3.07 -11.95 2.50
N PHE A 22 -2.30 -10.89 2.69
CA PHE A 22 -2.33 -10.09 3.90
C PHE A 22 -3.64 -9.30 4.05
N LEU A 23 -4.11 -8.65 2.98
CA LEU A 23 -5.36 -7.87 3.00
C LEU A 23 -6.61 -8.75 3.07
N LYS A 24 -6.55 -10.01 2.61
CA LYS A 24 -7.69 -10.94 2.74
C LYS A 24 -7.77 -11.64 4.08
N GLU A 25 -6.64 -12.00 4.66
CA GLU A 25 -6.61 -12.83 5.88
C GLU A 25 -6.56 -11.98 7.16
N PHE A 26 -6.08 -10.74 7.08
CA PHE A 26 -6.03 -9.86 8.24
C PHE A 26 -7.39 -9.18 8.48
N SER A 27 -8.02 -9.48 9.61
CA SER A 27 -9.35 -8.96 9.97
C SER A 27 -9.34 -7.54 10.57
N GLY A 28 -8.17 -6.89 10.66
CA GLY A 28 -8.02 -5.56 11.21
C GLY A 28 -7.69 -4.49 10.16
N THR A 29 -7.50 -3.25 10.61
CA THR A 29 -7.08 -2.15 9.71
C THR A 29 -5.60 -2.25 9.38
N VAL A 30 -5.28 -2.10 8.10
CA VAL A 30 -3.91 -2.03 7.57
C VAL A 30 -3.66 -0.63 7.07
N ILE A 31 -2.56 -0.02 7.52
CA ILE A 31 -2.06 1.23 6.96
C ILE A 31 -0.68 0.93 6.40
N GLU A 32 -0.52 1.18 5.11
CA GLU A 32 0.74 1.00 4.40
C GLU A 32 1.24 2.33 3.85
N VAL A 33 2.54 2.55 4.00
CA VAL A 33 3.27 3.66 3.38
C VAL A 33 4.16 3.07 2.30
N ALA A 34 3.92 3.43 1.05
CA ALA A 34 4.65 2.92 -0.11
C ALA A 34 5.07 4.06 -1.04
N HIS A 35 6.35 4.06 -1.45
CA HIS A 35 6.90 5.01 -2.42
C HIS A 35 6.45 4.72 -3.86
N HIS A 36 6.23 3.45 -4.19
CA HIS A 36 5.69 3.02 -5.48
C HIS A 36 4.59 1.98 -5.24
N ILE A 37 3.40 2.25 -5.74
CA ILE A 37 2.27 1.32 -5.74
C ILE A 37 1.70 1.26 -7.15
N SER A 38 1.50 0.06 -7.69
CA SER A 38 0.86 -0.09 -9.00
C SER A 38 -0.62 0.24 -8.93
N THR A 39 -1.23 0.57 -10.08
CA THR A 39 -2.67 0.82 -10.16
C THR A 39 -3.49 -0.39 -9.70
N GLU A 40 -3.02 -1.61 -9.95
CA GLU A 40 -3.68 -2.85 -9.51
C GLU A 40 -3.60 -3.06 -8.00
N GLU A 41 -2.48 -2.72 -7.37
CA GLU A 41 -2.34 -2.84 -5.91
C GLU A 41 -3.15 -1.74 -5.19
N ALA A 42 -3.21 -0.54 -5.77
CA ALA A 42 -3.97 0.56 -5.20
C ALA A 42 -5.48 0.26 -5.12
N THR A 43 -6.03 -0.59 -6.00
CA THR A 43 -7.45 -1.01 -5.93
C THR A 43 -7.72 -2.05 -4.84
N MET A 44 -6.69 -2.63 -4.23
CA MET A 44 -6.84 -3.57 -3.11
C MET A 44 -7.08 -2.86 -1.77
N PHE A 45 -6.89 -1.54 -1.71
CA PHE A 45 -7.09 -0.74 -0.50
C PHE A 45 -8.43 0.01 -0.54
N ASP A 46 -9.10 0.10 0.60
CA ASP A 46 -10.36 0.84 0.73
C ASP A 46 -10.18 2.36 0.55
N ARG A 47 -9.00 2.87 0.92
CA ARG A 47 -8.67 4.29 0.89
C ARG A 47 -7.24 4.51 0.44
N LYS A 48 -7.06 5.49 -0.44
CA LYS A 48 -5.76 6.02 -0.85
C LYS A 48 -5.60 7.45 -0.35
N ILE A 49 -4.49 7.73 0.31
CA ILE A 49 -4.11 9.09 0.73
C ILE A 49 -2.82 9.46 0.01
N ASP A 50 -2.87 10.53 -0.77
CA ASP A 50 -1.69 11.12 -1.39
C ASP A 50 -1.16 12.22 -0.47
N LEU A 51 0.01 11.98 0.14
CA LEU A 51 0.64 12.92 1.06
C LEU A 51 1.31 14.09 0.34
N GLU A 52 1.68 13.93 -0.93
CA GLU A 52 2.29 14.98 -1.76
C GLU A 52 1.23 15.96 -2.25
N ALA A 53 0.00 15.49 -2.51
CA ALA A 53 -1.13 16.37 -2.83
C ALA A 53 -1.50 17.34 -1.68
N ASN A 54 -1.06 17.05 -0.45
CA ASN A 54 -1.22 17.94 0.71
C ASN A 54 -0.14 19.03 0.81
N LYS A 55 0.87 19.05 -0.07
CA LYS A 55 1.77 20.20 -0.24
C LYS A 55 1.06 21.30 -1.05
N LYS A 56 -0.06 21.82 -0.55
CA LYS A 56 -0.52 23.15 -0.97
C LYS A 56 0.44 24.16 -0.35
N SER A 57 1.25 24.76 -1.22
CA SER A 57 2.05 25.98 -1.07
C SER A 57 2.15 26.55 0.36
N ILE A 58 3.31 26.38 0.97
CA ILE A 58 3.84 27.30 1.98
C ILE A 58 4.88 28.16 1.27
#